data_AF-A0A2V6RXQ2-F1
#
_entry.id   AF-A0A2V6RXQ2-F1
#
_cell.length_a   1.000
_cell.length_b   1.000
_cell.length_c   1.000
_cell.angle_alpha   90.00
_cell.angle_beta   90.00
_cell.angle_gamma   90.00
#
_symmetry.space_group_name_H-M   'P 1'
#
loop_
_entity.id
_entity.type
_entity.pdbx_description
1 polymer ?
#
loop_
_entity_poly.entity_id
_entity_poly.type
_entity_poly.pdbx_seq_one_letter_code
_entity_poly.pdbx_strand_id
1 'polypeptide(L)'
;MAASRFALAWVVAAVLAVAMAGCARYYWSKSGATTEQFDRDNTECAREASANPTEAAHGMVNEKLYRACLEARNWVRKKEFDPPPAGSYRGFE
;
A
#
# COMPACT_ATOMS: atom_id res chain seq x y z
N MET A 1 43.32 -13.24 7.30
CA MET A 1 42.13 -13.98 7.78
C MET A 1 41.20 -13.17 8.68
N ALA A 2 41.68 -12.40 9.66
CA ALA A 2 40.80 -11.61 10.55
C ALA A 2 39.94 -10.55 9.82
N ALA A 3 40.53 -9.76 8.89
CA ALA A 3 39.81 -8.72 8.15
C ALA A 3 38.63 -9.25 7.30
N SER A 4 38.74 -10.47 6.75
CA SER A 4 37.68 -11.14 5.99
C SER A 4 36.52 -11.59 6.88
N ARG A 5 36.79 -12.00 8.13
CA ARG A 5 35.75 -12.38 9.10
C ARG A 5 34.98 -11.16 9.61
N PHE A 6 35.65 -10.02 9.77
CA PHE A 6 34.99 -8.75 10.08
C PHE A 6 34.15 -8.24 8.91
N ALA A 7 34.65 -8.31 7.68
CA ALA A 7 33.87 -7.96 6.49
C ALA A 7 32.61 -8.82 6.34
N LEU A 8 32.72 -10.13 6.55
CA LEU A 8 31.57 -11.04 6.51
C LEU A 8 30.54 -10.72 7.61
N ALA A 9 31.00 -10.41 8.83
CA ALA A 9 30.11 -10.04 9.94
C ALA A 9 29.33 -8.76 9.63
N TRP A 10 29.97 -7.75 9.04
CA TRP A 10 29.30 -6.52 8.60
C TRP A 10 28.29 -6.76 7.49
N VAL A 11 28.61 -7.61 6.51
CA VAL A 11 27.67 -8.00 5.45
C VAL A 11 26.45 -8.71 6.03
N VAL A 12 26.65 -9.67 6.94
CA VAL A 12 25.55 -10.38 7.60
C VAL A 12 24.68 -9.43 8.43
N ALA A 13 25.29 -8.51 9.18
CA ALA A 13 24.56 -7.51 9.96
C ALA A 13 23.73 -6.58 9.05
N ALA A 14 24.29 -6.14 7.92
CA ALA A 14 23.57 -5.32 6.94
C ALA A 14 22.40 -6.08 6.30
N VAL A 15 22.59 -7.35 5.92
CA VAL A 15 21.52 -8.18 5.35
C VAL A 15 20.40 -8.40 6.36
N LEU A 16 20.73 -8.69 7.62
CA LEU A 16 19.73 -8.83 8.68
C LEU A 16 18.99 -7.51 8.94
N ALA A 17 19.68 -6.37 8.92
CA ALA A 17 19.06 -5.06 9.07
C ALA A 17 18.06 -4.75 7.94
N VAL A 18 18.40 -5.08 6.69
CA VAL A 18 17.50 -4.92 5.54
C VAL A 18 16.34 -5.92 5.59
N ALA A 19 16.59 -7.17 6.00
CA ALA A 19 15.55 -8.19 6.14
C ALA A 19 14.51 -7.83 7.23
N MET A 20 14.90 -7.01 8.21
CA MET A 20 13.99 -6.47 9.23
C MET A 20 13.23 -5.20 8.78
N ALA A 21 13.67 -4.54 7.71
CA ALA A 21 12.90 -3.45 7.10
C ALA A 21 11.72 -4.08 6.33
N GLY A 22 10.49 -3.83 6.79
CA GLY A 22 9.27 -4.42 6.21
C GLY A 22 9.10 -4.17 4.72
N CYS A 23 8.11 -4.80 4.10
CA CYS A 23 7.76 -4.51 2.71
C CYS A 23 7.13 -3.12 2.62
N ALA A 24 7.60 -2.30 1.68
CA ALA A 24 6.98 -1.01 1.40
C ALA A 24 5.87 -1.18 0.36
N ARG A 25 4.64 -0.79 0.71
CA ARG A 25 3.46 -0.88 -0.14
C ARG A 25 2.72 0.45 -0.25
N TYR A 26 1.79 0.57 -1.19
CA TYR A 26 0.98 1.77 -1.29
C TYR A 26 -0.26 1.68 -0.39
N TYR A 27 -0.49 2.77 0.32
CA TYR A 27 -1.59 2.95 1.26
C TYR A 27 -2.35 4.23 0.94
N TRP A 28 -3.64 4.23 1.22
CA TRP A 28 -4.53 5.38 1.16
C TRP A 28 -4.82 5.89 2.56
N SER A 29 -4.77 7.20 2.74
CA SER A 29 -5.13 7.83 4.02
C SER A 29 -5.92 9.11 3.79
N LYS A 30 -6.75 9.47 4.75
CA LYS A 30 -7.52 10.72 4.79
C LYS A 30 -7.73 11.11 6.24
N SER A 31 -7.52 12.40 6.54
CA SER A 31 -7.57 12.89 7.92
C SER A 31 -8.95 12.65 8.54
N GLY A 32 -8.98 12.02 9.71
CA GLY A 32 -10.21 11.69 10.43
C GLY A 32 -11.09 10.63 9.77
N ALA A 33 -10.62 9.96 8.70
CA ALA A 33 -11.42 8.95 8.04
C ALA A 33 -11.45 7.64 8.82
N THR A 34 -12.55 6.91 8.70
CA THR A 34 -12.73 5.58 9.29
C THR A 34 -12.57 4.49 8.22
N THR A 35 -12.41 3.24 8.67
CA THR A 35 -12.36 2.08 7.79
C THR A 35 -13.63 1.97 6.94
N GLU A 36 -14.81 2.20 7.54
CA GLU A 36 -16.09 2.13 6.83
C GLU A 36 -16.22 3.21 5.76
N GLN A 37 -15.61 4.38 5.98
CA GLN A 37 -15.57 5.43 4.97
C GLN A 37 -14.64 5.05 3.83
N PHE A 38 -13.48 4.46 4.14
CA PHE A 38 -12.59 3.93 3.11
C PHE A 38 -13.27 2.83 2.31
N ASP A 39 -13.88 1.83 2.94
CA ASP A 39 -14.47 0.68 2.26
C ASP A 39 -15.61 1.08 1.32
N ARG A 40 -16.43 2.05 1.72
CA ARG A 40 -17.48 2.62 0.86
C ARG A 40 -16.88 3.30 -0.36
N ASP A 41 -15.95 4.23 -0.17
CA ASP A 41 -15.34 4.99 -1.26
C ASP A 41 -14.52 4.07 -2.18
N ASN A 42 -13.78 3.12 -1.60
CA ASN A 42 -13.00 2.10 -2.29
C ASN A 42 -13.88 1.25 -3.21
N THR A 43 -14.99 0.74 -2.68
CA THR A 43 -15.93 -0.12 -3.43
C THR A 43 -16.62 0.65 -4.55
N GLU A 44 -17.01 1.90 -4.29
CA GLU A 44 -17.66 2.75 -5.29
C GLU A 44 -16.70 3.10 -6.43
N CYS A 45 -15.49 3.55 -6.10
CA CYS A 45 -14.45 3.83 -7.09
C CYS A 45 -14.03 2.58 -7.88
N ALA A 46 -14.03 1.40 -7.25
CA ALA A 46 -13.77 0.14 -7.97
C ALA A 46 -14.86 -0.15 -9.00
N ARG A 47 -16.14 0.05 -8.66
CA ARG A 47 -17.26 -0.12 -9.60
C ARG A 47 -17.17 0.82 -10.79
N GLU A 48 -16.82 2.08 -10.57
CA GLU A 48 -16.63 3.07 -11.63
C GLU A 48 -15.44 2.75 -12.54
N ALA A 49 -14.40 2.12 -11.98
CA ALA A 49 -13.16 1.83 -12.68
C ALA A 49 -13.13 0.46 -13.37
N SER A 50 -14.13 -0.39 -13.20
CA SER A 50 -14.20 -1.73 -13.81
C SER A 50 -15.17 -1.78 -14.99
N ALA A 51 -15.01 -2.74 -15.90
CA ALA A 51 -15.93 -2.88 -17.03
C ALA A 51 -17.29 -3.46 -16.62
N ASN A 52 -17.34 -4.21 -15.51
CA ASN A 52 -18.55 -4.81 -14.97
C ASN A 52 -18.45 -5.07 -13.45
N PRO A 53 -19.56 -5.37 -12.76
CA PRO A 53 -19.57 -5.58 -11.31
C PRO A 53 -18.75 -6.78 -10.83
N THR A 54 -18.64 -7.84 -11.65
CA THR A 54 -17.83 -9.02 -11.31
C THR A 54 -16.35 -8.66 -11.28
N GLU A 55 -15.89 -7.89 -12.26
CA GLU A 55 -14.52 -7.36 -12.28
C GLU A 55 -14.21 -6.50 -11.06
N ALA A 56 -15.12 -5.58 -10.71
CA ALA A 56 -14.98 -4.72 -9.53
C ALA A 56 -14.85 -5.53 -8.23
N ALA A 57 -15.67 -6.58 -8.08
CA ALA A 57 -15.65 -7.45 -6.90
C ALA A 57 -14.33 -8.24 -6.76
N HIS A 58 -13.64 -8.50 -7.87
CA HIS A 58 -12.34 -9.18 -7.90
C HIS A 58 -11.15 -8.21 -7.96
N GLY A 59 -11.39 -6.89 -7.84
CA GLY A 59 -10.33 -5.89 -7.88
C GLY A 59 -9.71 -5.67 -9.27
N MET A 60 -10.36 -6.17 -10.33
CA MET A 60 -9.96 -5.91 -11.71
C MET A 60 -10.44 -4.51 -12.11
N VAL A 61 -9.67 -3.50 -11.74
CA VAL A 61 -9.99 -2.08 -11.96
C VAL A 61 -9.02 -1.45 -12.96
N ASN A 62 -9.49 -0.46 -13.71
CA ASN A 62 -8.61 0.47 -14.38
C ASN A 62 -7.91 1.35 -13.33
N GLU A 63 -6.65 1.02 -13.05
CA GLU A 63 -5.82 1.65 -12.01
C GLU A 63 -5.84 3.18 -12.05
N LYS A 64 -5.83 3.78 -13.25
CA LYS A 64 -5.82 5.24 -13.41
C LYS A 64 -7.14 5.86 -12.98
N LEU A 65 -8.27 5.29 -13.41
CA LEU A 65 -9.60 5.77 -13.04
C LEU A 65 -9.87 5.55 -11.55
N TYR A 66 -9.49 4.38 -11.02
CA TYR A 66 -9.65 4.06 -9.61
C TYR A 66 -8.89 5.04 -8.70
N ARG A 67 -7.62 5.33 -9.02
CA ARG A 67 -6.81 6.30 -8.28
C ARG A 67 -7.39 7.71 -8.37
N ALA A 68 -7.76 8.15 -9.57
CA ALA A 68 -8.34 9.47 -9.77
C ALA A 68 -9.65 9.65 -8.98
N CYS A 69 -10.50 8.62 -8.91
CA CYS A 69 -11.73 8.65 -8.11
C CYS A 69 -11.43 8.81 -6.61
N LEU A 70 -10.48 8.05 -6.06
CA LEU A 70 -10.10 8.17 -4.65
C LEU A 70 -9.45 9.53 -4.34
N GLU A 71 -8.58 10.02 -5.22
CA GLU A 71 -7.98 11.34 -5.11
C GLU A 71 -9.03 12.46 -5.14
N ALA A 72 -10.03 12.36 -6.02
CA ALA A 72 -11.16 13.29 -6.06
C ALA A 72 -12.00 13.28 -4.76
N ARG A 73 -11.97 12.17 -4.01
CA ARG A 73 -12.57 12.03 -2.68
C ARG A 73 -11.64 12.45 -1.54
N ASN A 74 -10.51 13.09 -1.86
CA ASN A 74 -9.47 13.57 -0.94
C ASN A 74 -8.71 12.45 -0.20
N TRP A 75 -8.64 11.25 -0.79
CA TRP A 75 -7.71 10.22 -0.34
C TRP A 75 -6.31 10.51 -0.88
N VAL A 76 -5.31 10.33 -0.02
CA VAL A 76 -3.90 10.53 -0.37
C VAL A 76 -3.20 9.19 -0.43
N ARG A 77 -2.54 8.90 -1.55
CA ARG A 77 -1.77 7.68 -1.75
C ARG A 77 -0.31 7.89 -1.39
N LYS A 78 0.24 7.06 -0.50
CA LYS A 78 1.66 7.10 -0.12
C LYS A 78 2.25 5.70 -0.06
N LYS A 79 3.56 5.61 -0.29
CA LYS A 79 4.31 4.37 -0.10
C LYS A 79 4.78 4.32 1.36
N GLU A 80 4.35 3.31 2.10
CA GLU A 80 4.61 3.14 3.53
C GLU A 80 5.09 1.71 3.80
N PHE A 81 5.91 1.55 4.85
CA PHE A 81 6.39 0.25 5.29
C PHE A 81 5.33 -0.45 6.14
N ASP A 82 5.26 -1.77 6.04
CA ASP A 82 4.45 -2.57 6.94
C ASP A 82 5.09 -2.64 8.35
N PRO A 83 4.31 -2.48 9.45
CA PRO A 83 2.90 -2.10 9.48
C PRO A 83 2.71 -0.59 9.21
N PRO A 84 1.66 -0.20 8.45
CA PRO A 84 1.42 1.20 8.17
C PRO A 84 0.93 1.96 9.42
N PRO A 85 0.99 3.31 9.41
CA PRO A 85 0.36 4.13 10.44
C PRO A 85 -1.16 3.88 10.56
N ALA A 86 -1.73 4.17 11.72
CA ALA A 86 -3.18 4.13 11.90
C ALA A 86 -3.89 5.09 10.93
N GLY A 87 -5.01 4.65 10.35
CA GLY A 87 -5.75 5.41 9.33
C GLY A 87 -5.21 5.27 7.91
N SER A 88 -4.28 4.33 7.69
CA SER A 88 -3.83 3.89 6.36
C SER A 88 -4.56 2.62 5.93
N TYR A 89 -5.05 2.60 4.70
CA TYR A 89 -5.88 1.51 4.16
C TYR A 89 -5.33 0.97 2.84
N ARG A 90 -5.54 -0.32 2.59
CA ARG A 90 -5.13 -0.99 1.36
C ARG A 90 -6.26 -0.94 0.33
N GLY A 91 -5.97 -0.34 -0.81
CA GLY A 91 -6.84 -0.36 -1.98
C GLY A 91 -6.47 -1.48 -2.96
N PHE A 92 -7.16 -1.51 -4.09
CA PHE A 92 -6.80 -2.35 -5.24
C PHE A 92 -5.51 -1.81 -5.91
N GLU A 93 -4.68 -2.72 -6.40
CA GLU A 93 -3.40 -2.42 -7.07
C GLU A 93 -3.37 -2.96 -8.49
#